data_AF-A0A6C0AK49-F1
#
_entry.id   AF-A0A6C0AK49-F1
#
_cell.length_a   1.000
_cell.length_b   1.000
_cell.length_c   1.000
_cell.angle_alpha   90.00
_cell.angle_beta   90.00
_cell.angle_gamma   90.00
#
_symmetry.space_group_name_H-M   'P 1'
#
loop_
_entity.id
_entity.type
_entity.pdbx_description
1 polymer ?
#
loop_
_entity_poly.entity_id
_entity_poly.type
_entity_poly.pdbx_seq_one_letter_code
_entity_poly.pdbx_strand_id
1 'polypeptide(L)'
;MLKTIINSVDIYYILLVILCVLFIVLYGNYRCKKKDKINDSLLFLDGKPMFVINDFKLGRWHITHMLFFALLGYLYPKSFYLSMFGGICWEIVEFSLGYFKPDWFYNNWCNGVTSSNEWWYYQYSDIFANLIGFLIGMNLSKIM
;
A
#
# COMPACT_ATOMS: atom_id res chain seq x y z
N MET A 1 -14.21 21.60 -11.16
CA MET A 1 -13.83 20.19 -11.41
C MET A 1 -13.34 19.52 -10.13
N LEU A 2 -12.25 19.97 -9.48
CA LEU A 2 -11.78 19.39 -8.21
C LEU A 2 -12.82 19.44 -7.07
N LYS A 3 -13.50 20.59 -6.89
CA LYS A 3 -14.59 20.77 -5.92
C LYS A 3 -15.79 19.84 -6.16
N THR A 4 -16.07 19.53 -7.43
CA THR A 4 -17.17 18.64 -7.84
C THR A 4 -16.83 17.19 -7.56
N ILE A 5 -15.56 16.79 -7.76
CA ILE A 5 -15.05 15.47 -7.41
C ILE A 5 -15.10 15.27 -5.89
N ILE A 6 -14.62 16.25 -5.10
CA ILE A 6 -14.62 16.16 -3.63
C ILE A 6 -16.05 16.06 -3.07
N ASN A 7 -17.01 16.84 -3.61
CA ASN A 7 -18.40 16.76 -3.17
C ASN A 7 -19.12 15.46 -3.59
N SER A 8 -18.55 14.70 -4.53
CA SER A 8 -19.09 13.40 -4.98
C SER A 8 -18.45 12.19 -4.29
N VAL A 9 -17.33 12.41 -3.59
CA VAL A 9 -16.59 11.37 -2.89
C VAL A 9 -17.07 11.33 -1.45
N ASP A 10 -17.51 10.15 -1.02
CA ASP A 10 -17.94 9.92 0.35
C ASP A 10 -16.81 10.27 1.33
N ILE A 11 -17.11 11.06 2.36
CA ILE A 11 -16.14 11.41 3.41
C ILE A 11 -15.56 10.16 4.09
N TYR A 12 -16.34 9.09 4.18
CA TYR A 12 -15.90 7.81 4.73
C TYR A 12 -14.84 7.13 3.86
N TYR A 13 -14.89 7.29 2.53
CA TYR A 13 -13.83 6.82 1.63
C TYR A 13 -12.51 7.53 1.95
N ILE A 14 -12.55 8.86 2.08
CA ILE A 14 -11.35 9.66 2.37
C ILE A 14 -10.78 9.26 3.74
N LEU A 15 -11.64 9.13 4.75
CA LEU A 15 -11.23 8.69 6.09
C LEU A 15 -10.58 7.30 6.06
N LEU A 16 -11.15 6.36 5.31
CA LEU A 16 -10.61 5.01 5.18
C LEU A 16 -9.21 5.00 4.55
N VAL A 17 -9.00 5.80 3.50
CA VAL A 17 -7.68 5.94 2.86
C VAL A 17 -6.68 6.60 3.81
N ILE A 18 -7.07 7.66 4.52
CA ILE A 18 -6.20 8.31 5.52
C ILE A 18 -5.82 7.32 6.63
N LEU A 19 -6.76 6.55 7.14
CA LEU A 19 -6.50 5.53 8.16
C LEU A 19 -5.53 4.45 7.66
N CYS A 20 -5.67 4.02 6.40
CA CYS A 20 -4.74 3.08 5.77
C CYS A 20 -3.32 3.66 5.71
N VAL A 21 -3.16 4.88 5.20
CA VAL A 21 -1.84 5.55 5.12
C VAL A 21 -1.24 5.73 6.52
N LEU A 22 -2.02 6.18 7.50
CA LEU A 22 -1.55 6.30 8.89
C LEU A 22 -1.07 4.97 9.45
N PHE A 23 -1.82 3.88 9.20
CA PHE A 23 -1.43 2.54 9.63
C PHE A 23 -0.08 2.14 9.01
N ILE A 24 0.10 2.34 7.70
CA ILE A 24 1.35 2.01 7.00
C ILE A 24 2.52 2.81 7.57
N VAL A 25 2.36 4.12 7.77
CA VAL A 25 3.42 5.00 8.30
C VAL A 25 3.80 4.64 9.74
N LEU A 26 2.81 4.39 10.61
CA LEU A 26 3.05 4.02 12.01
C LEU A 26 3.69 2.63 12.10
N TYR A 27 3.17 1.67 11.34
CA TYR A 27 3.74 0.33 11.27
C TYR A 27 5.17 0.35 10.72
N GLY A 28 5.41 1.16 9.68
CA GLY A 28 6.74 1.33 9.11
C GLY A 28 7.73 1.91 10.11
N ASN A 29 7.38 2.96 10.84
CA ASN A 29 8.21 3.51 11.92
C ASN A 29 8.52 2.45 12.98
N TYR A 30 7.48 1.75 13.45
CA TYR A 30 7.61 0.67 14.42
C TYR A 30 8.58 -0.40 13.92
N ARG A 31 8.46 -0.80 12.64
CA ARG A 31 9.33 -1.78 12.00
C ARG A 31 10.78 -1.36 11.97
N CYS A 32 11.04 -0.12 11.56
CA CYS A 32 12.41 0.39 11.52
C CYS A 32 13.05 0.40 12.91
N LYS A 33 12.31 0.81 13.95
CA LYS A 33 12.83 0.89 15.33
C LYS A 33 13.00 -0.45 16.05
N LYS A 34 12.24 -1.48 15.65
CA LYS A 34 12.22 -2.79 16.34
C LYS A 34 12.54 -3.96 15.42
N LYS A 35 13.37 -3.75 14.40
CA LYS A 35 13.71 -4.74 13.36
C LYS A 35 14.05 -6.12 13.93
N ASP A 36 14.86 -6.18 14.98
CA ASP A 36 15.34 -7.44 15.58
C ASP A 36 14.28 -8.20 16.41
N LYS A 37 13.16 -7.55 16.75
CA LYS A 37 12.09 -8.13 17.57
C LYS A 37 10.85 -8.51 16.77
N ILE A 38 10.83 -8.24 15.47
CA ILE A 38 9.66 -8.47 14.64
C ILE A 38 9.78 -9.85 13.99
N ASN A 39 8.84 -10.73 14.34
CA ASN A 39 8.64 -11.95 13.59
C ASN A 39 7.85 -11.62 12.31
N ASP A 40 8.57 -11.34 11.23
CA ASP A 40 8.03 -11.03 9.89
C ASP A 40 6.98 -12.06 9.41
N SER A 41 7.02 -13.30 9.93
CA SER A 41 6.10 -14.35 9.54
C SER A 41 4.64 -14.10 9.94
N LEU A 42 4.39 -13.32 11.01
CA LEU A 42 3.09 -13.26 11.68
C LEU A 42 2.11 -12.26 11.06
N LEU A 43 2.60 -11.26 10.33
CA LEU A 43 1.80 -10.07 10.04
C LEU A 43 1.39 -9.87 8.58
N PHE A 44 1.80 -10.72 7.63
CA PHE A 44 1.61 -10.49 6.18
C PHE A 44 2.14 -9.14 5.66
N LEU A 45 2.91 -8.44 6.49
CA LEU A 45 3.46 -7.13 6.19
C LEU A 45 4.92 -7.21 5.80
N ASP A 46 5.47 -8.40 5.52
CA ASP A 46 6.82 -8.50 4.96
C ASP A 46 6.80 -8.31 3.45
N GLY A 47 7.72 -7.48 2.96
CA GLY A 47 8.00 -7.33 1.55
C GLY A 47 8.83 -8.49 0.98
N LYS A 48 8.92 -9.62 1.69
CA LYS A 48 9.67 -10.78 1.19
C LYS A 48 8.82 -11.48 0.14
N PRO A 49 9.37 -11.78 -1.05
CA PRO A 49 8.63 -12.51 -2.06
C PRO A 49 8.31 -13.92 -1.53
N MET A 50 7.04 -14.30 -1.56
CA MET A 50 6.60 -15.68 -1.32
C MET A 50 6.75 -16.52 -2.59
N PHE A 51 6.46 -15.90 -3.73
CA PHE A 51 6.54 -16.51 -5.04
C PHE A 51 7.35 -15.61 -5.97
N VAL A 52 8.24 -16.22 -6.74
CA VAL A 52 9.03 -15.55 -7.79
C VAL A 52 8.82 -16.34 -9.07
N ILE A 53 8.17 -15.73 -10.05
CA ILE A 53 8.01 -16.30 -11.40
C ILE A 53 8.66 -15.31 -12.36
N ASN A 54 9.84 -15.66 -12.89
CA ASN A 54 10.69 -14.74 -13.64
C ASN A 54 10.94 -13.44 -12.84
N ASP A 55 10.67 -12.27 -13.44
CA ASP A 55 10.81 -10.96 -12.81
C ASP A 55 9.61 -10.55 -11.95
N PHE A 56 8.55 -11.37 -11.93
CA PHE A 56 7.35 -11.11 -11.14
C PHE A 56 7.51 -11.68 -9.73
N LYS A 57 7.47 -10.78 -8.74
CA LYS A 57 7.58 -11.11 -7.32
C LYS A 57 6.23 -10.89 -6.68
N LEU A 58 5.70 -11.92 -6.02
CA LEU A 58 4.47 -11.82 -5.25
C LEU A 58 4.79 -12.14 -3.80
N GLY A 59 4.72 -11.11 -2.97
CA GLY A 59 4.96 -11.15 -1.53
C GLY A 59 3.68 -10.93 -0.74
N ARG A 60 3.78 -11.00 0.59
CA ARG A 60 2.62 -10.81 1.47
C ARG A 60 2.08 -9.39 1.44
N TRP A 61 2.95 -8.42 1.19
CA TRP A 61 2.56 -7.03 0.92
C TRP A 61 1.53 -6.89 -0.21
N HIS A 62 1.64 -7.70 -1.27
CA HIS A 62 0.68 -7.67 -2.38
C HIS A 62 -0.71 -8.13 -1.93
N ILE A 63 -0.76 -9.05 -0.97
CA ILE A 63 -2.02 -9.53 -0.39
C ILE A 63 -2.69 -8.39 0.37
N THR A 64 -1.93 -7.59 1.13
CA THR A 64 -2.51 -6.44 1.84
C THR A 64 -3.02 -5.37 0.88
N HIS A 65 -2.30 -5.11 -0.21
CA HIS A 65 -2.76 -4.25 -1.30
C HIS A 65 -4.07 -4.77 -1.91
N MET A 66 -4.09 -6.04 -2.31
CA MET A 66 -5.26 -6.68 -2.91
C MET A 66 -6.48 -6.66 -1.97
N LEU A 67 -6.30 -6.96 -0.68
CA LEU A 67 -7.38 -6.93 0.31
C LEU A 67 -7.92 -5.52 0.53
N PHE A 68 -7.04 -4.52 0.69
CA PHE A 68 -7.48 -3.15 0.90
C PHE A 68 -8.21 -2.60 -0.33
N PHE A 69 -7.68 -2.83 -1.54
CA PHE A 69 -8.34 -2.39 -2.76
C PHE A 69 -9.62 -3.17 -3.04
N ALA A 70 -9.72 -4.44 -2.66
CA ALA A 70 -10.99 -5.18 -2.69
C ALA A 70 -12.03 -4.56 -1.76
N LEU A 71 -11.65 -4.14 -0.56
CA LEU A 71 -12.54 -3.40 0.33
C LEU A 71 -13.01 -2.07 -0.31
N LEU A 72 -12.10 -1.32 -0.91
CA LEU A 72 -12.45 -0.08 -1.63
C LEU A 72 -13.39 -0.34 -2.81
N GLY A 73 -13.10 -1.35 -3.63
CA GLY A 73 -13.95 -1.72 -4.76
C GLY A 73 -15.33 -2.19 -4.33
N TYR A 74 -15.42 -2.88 -3.19
CA TYR A 74 -16.68 -3.36 -2.65
C TYR A 74 -17.55 -2.23 -2.09
N LEU A 75 -16.99 -1.37 -1.24
CA LEU A 75 -17.74 -0.27 -0.61
C LEU A 75 -17.97 0.91 -1.54
N TYR A 76 -17.04 1.17 -2.46
CA TYR A 76 -17.01 2.36 -3.30
C TYR A 76 -16.71 2.01 -4.78
N PRO A 77 -17.52 1.17 -5.45
CA PRO A 77 -17.21 0.68 -6.81
C PRO A 77 -17.05 1.78 -7.86
N LYS A 78 -17.62 2.97 -7.63
CA LYS A 78 -17.51 4.14 -8.52
C LYS A 78 -16.20 4.92 -8.37
N SER A 79 -15.39 4.63 -7.36
CA SER A 79 -14.13 5.35 -7.09
C SER A 79 -12.91 4.77 -7.82
N PHE A 80 -13.10 3.83 -8.77
CA PHE A 80 -12.02 3.11 -9.46
C PHE A 80 -10.83 4.00 -9.84
N TYR A 81 -11.06 5.06 -10.62
CA TYR A 81 -9.99 5.94 -11.08
C TYR A 81 -9.29 6.68 -9.93
N LEU A 82 -10.06 7.09 -8.92
CA LEU A 82 -9.51 7.77 -7.74
C LEU A 82 -8.66 6.82 -6.90
N SER A 83 -9.11 5.59 -6.68
CA SER A 83 -8.37 4.57 -5.92
C SER A 83 -7.11 4.16 -6.65
N MET A 84 -7.17 3.89 -7.96
CA MET A 84 -6.00 3.54 -8.75
C MET A 84 -4.97 4.67 -8.81
N PHE A 85 -5.42 5.91 -8.98
CA PHE A 85 -4.54 7.07 -8.93
C PHE A 85 -3.88 7.22 -7.55
N GLY A 86 -4.65 7.06 -6.48
CA GLY A 86 -4.13 7.08 -5.10
C GLY A 86 -3.08 5.99 -4.85
N GLY A 87 -3.34 4.77 -5.33
CA GLY A 87 -2.38 3.66 -5.27
C GLY A 87 -1.08 3.97 -6.00
N ILE A 88 -1.15 4.47 -7.25
CA ILE A 88 0.03 4.86 -8.02
C ILE A 88 0.82 5.98 -7.33
N CYS A 89 0.14 6.98 -6.76
CA CYS A 89 0.80 8.03 -5.98
C CYS A 89 1.52 7.45 -4.75
N TRP A 90 0.94 6.46 -4.07
CA TRP A 90 1.58 5.78 -2.95
C TRP A 90 2.85 5.02 -3.39
N GLU A 91 2.77 4.28 -4.48
CA GLU A 91 3.92 3.58 -5.07
C GLU A 91 5.07 4.54 -5.42
N ILE A 92 4.76 5.74 -5.91
CA ILE A 92 5.77 6.79 -6.18
C ILE A 92 6.40 7.28 -4.88
N VAL A 93 5.63 7.40 -3.79
CA VAL A 93 6.16 7.76 -2.47
C VAL A 93 7.11 6.68 -1.98
N GLU A 94 6.74 5.40 -2.08
CA GLU A 94 7.60 4.28 -1.70
C GLU A 94 8.87 4.22 -2.56
N PHE A 95 8.74 4.40 -3.88
CA PHE A 95 9.89 4.53 -4.77
C PHE A 95 10.82 5.66 -4.32
N SER A 96 10.26 6.84 -4.04
CA SER A 96 11.04 8.02 -3.68
C SER A 96 11.76 7.84 -2.34
N LEU A 97 11.09 7.28 -1.35
CA LEU A 97 11.69 7.00 -0.05
C LEU A 97 12.78 5.92 -0.17
N GLY A 98 12.50 4.80 -0.84
CA GLY A 98 13.44 3.70 -0.99
C GLY A 98 14.66 4.00 -1.87
N TYR A 99 14.47 4.77 -2.94
CA TYR A 99 15.52 5.10 -3.90
C TYR A 99 16.40 6.26 -3.42
N PHE A 100 15.80 7.40 -3.02
CA PHE A 100 16.58 8.58 -2.62
C PHE A 100 17.10 8.50 -1.19
N LYS A 101 16.49 7.67 -0.34
CA LYS A 101 16.86 7.49 1.08
C LYS A 101 17.15 8.82 1.81
N PRO A 102 16.18 9.76 1.84
CA PRO A 102 16.45 11.08 2.39
C PRO A 102 16.81 11.02 3.88
N ASP A 103 17.84 11.78 4.28
CA ASP A 103 18.39 11.76 5.65
C ASP A 103 17.34 12.05 6.72
N TRP A 104 16.44 13.01 6.47
CA TRP A 104 15.39 13.36 7.42
C TRP A 104 14.48 12.17 7.74
N PHE A 105 14.35 11.22 6.82
CA PHE A 105 13.53 10.02 6.97
C PHE A 105 14.35 8.86 7.55
N TYR A 106 15.50 8.52 6.96
CA TYR A 106 16.26 7.33 7.39
C TYR A 106 17.12 7.56 8.64
N ASN A 107 17.52 8.80 8.97
CA ASN A 107 18.33 9.09 10.17
C ASN A 107 17.49 9.52 11.39
N ASN A 108 16.23 9.91 11.20
CA ASN A 108 15.33 10.27 12.31
C ASN A 108 14.14 9.33 12.49
N TRP A 109 13.55 8.84 11.39
CA TRP A 109 12.29 8.09 11.42
C TRP A 109 12.48 6.58 11.24
N CYS A 110 13.35 6.19 10.32
CA CYS A 110 13.58 4.80 9.92
C CYS A 110 15.05 4.37 10.08
N ASN A 111 15.57 4.54 11.31
CA ASN A 111 16.97 4.25 11.62
C ASN A 111 17.22 2.74 11.60
N GLY A 112 18.20 2.28 10.82
CA GLY A 112 18.62 0.87 10.77
C GLY A 112 18.20 0.07 9.53
N VAL A 113 17.56 0.69 8.54
CA VAL A 113 17.33 0.08 7.22
C VAL A 113 18.55 0.32 6.34
N THR A 114 19.37 -0.71 6.17
CA THR A 114 20.63 -0.64 5.43
C THR A 114 20.50 -1.09 3.97
N SER A 115 19.54 -1.97 3.67
CA SER A 115 19.30 -2.45 2.32
C SER A 115 18.09 -1.77 1.65
N SER A 116 18.14 -1.64 0.32
CA SER A 116 17.04 -1.13 -0.50
C SER A 116 15.80 -2.05 -0.55
N ASN A 117 15.86 -3.26 0.04
CA ASN A 117 14.84 -4.30 -0.12
C ASN A 117 14.09 -4.63 1.16
N GLU A 118 14.33 -3.91 2.26
CA GLU A 118 13.84 -4.31 3.59
C GLU A 118 12.51 -3.67 4.00
N TRP A 119 12.16 -2.48 3.50
CA TRP A 119 10.90 -1.75 3.71
C TRP A 119 10.94 -0.42 2.92
N TRP A 120 9.80 0.17 2.55
CA TRP A 120 9.71 1.37 1.69
C TRP A 120 10.36 1.19 0.31
N TYR A 121 10.15 0.05 -0.33
CA TYR A 121 10.60 -0.13 -1.70
C TYR A 121 9.37 -0.23 -2.60
N TYR A 122 9.52 0.24 -3.83
CA TYR A 122 8.48 0.14 -4.86
C TYR A 122 8.51 -1.23 -5.54
N GLN A 123 7.33 -1.78 -5.82
CA GLN A 123 7.17 -2.89 -6.76
C GLN A 123 6.02 -2.62 -7.74
N TYR A 124 6.33 -2.70 -9.04
CA TYR A 124 5.31 -2.53 -10.08
C TYR A 124 4.16 -3.55 -9.97
N SER A 125 4.42 -4.71 -9.37
CA SER A 125 3.42 -5.75 -9.07
C SER A 125 2.37 -5.31 -8.04
N ASP A 126 2.64 -4.31 -7.19
CA ASP A 126 1.65 -3.75 -6.26
C ASP A 126 0.55 -2.97 -6.99
N ILE A 127 0.88 -2.31 -8.12
CA ILE A 127 -0.14 -1.68 -8.99
C ILE A 127 -1.11 -2.74 -9.54
N PHE A 128 -0.59 -3.91 -9.92
CA PHE A 128 -1.43 -5.02 -10.39
C PHE A 128 -2.28 -5.60 -9.24
N ALA A 129 -1.71 -5.73 -8.04
CA ALA A 129 -2.45 -6.18 -6.86
C ALA A 129 -3.60 -5.22 -6.51
N ASN A 130 -3.36 -3.90 -6.57
CA ASN A 130 -4.37 -2.86 -6.40
C ASN A 130 -5.51 -3.02 -7.43
N LEU A 131 -5.16 -3.18 -8.71
CA LEU A 131 -6.12 -3.34 -9.79
C LEU A 131 -6.99 -4.59 -9.60
N ILE A 132 -6.35 -5.75 -9.39
CA ILE A 132 -7.04 -7.04 -9.22
C ILE A 132 -7.95 -6.99 -7.99
N GLY A 133 -7.42 -6.50 -6.86
CA GLY A 133 -8.19 -6.33 -5.63
C GLY A 133 -9.46 -5.52 -5.86
N PHE A 134 -9.31 -4.33 -6.44
CA PHE A 134 -10.46 -3.45 -6.70
C PHE A 134 -11.51 -4.10 -7.61
N LEU A 135 -11.08 -4.75 -8.70
CA LEU A 135 -12.00 -5.42 -9.61
C LEU A 135 -12.75 -6.57 -8.92
N ILE A 136 -12.09 -7.34 -8.05
CA ILE A 136 -12.75 -8.37 -7.24
C ILE A 136 -13.83 -7.73 -6.36
N GLY A 137 -13.47 -6.71 -5.58
CA GLY A 137 -14.40 -6.01 -4.70
C GLY A 137 -15.62 -5.44 -5.43
N MET A 138 -15.37 -4.76 -6.55
CA MET A 138 -16.41 -4.15 -7.38
C MET A 138 -17.36 -5.17 -8.01
N ASN A 139 -16.89 -6.38 -8.33
CA ASN A 139 -17.77 -7.42 -8.83
C ASN A 139 -18.57 -8.07 -7.69
N LEU A 140 -17.97 -8.25 -6.52
CA LEU A 140 -18.69 -8.72 -5.33
C LEU A 140 -19.82 -7.77 -4.93
N SER A 141 -19.61 -6.45 -5.01
CA SER A 141 -20.64 -5.46 -4.69
C SER A 141 -21.84 -5.45 -5.64
N LYS A 142 -21.77 -6.15 -6.78
CA LYS A 142 -22.88 -6.28 -7.74
C LYS A 142 -23.73 -7.52 -7.50
N ILE A 143 -23.19 -8.50 -6.79
CA ILE A 143 -23.84 -9.79 -6.52
C ILE A 143 -24.76 -9.68 -5.28
N MET A 144 -24.44 -8.76 -4.37
CA MET A 144 -25.21 -8.45 -3.17
C MET A 144 -26.14 -7.25 -3.40
#